data_AF-A0A229QZZ7-F1
#
_entry.id   AF-A0A229QZZ7-F1
#
_cell.length_a   1.000
_cell.length_b   1.000
_cell.length_c   1.000
_cell.angle_alpha   90.00
_cell.angle_beta   90.00
_cell.angle_gamma   90.00
#
_symmetry.space_group_name_H-M   'P 1'
#
loop_
_entity.id
_entity.type
_entity.pdbx_description
1 polymer ?
#
loop_
_entity_poly.entity_id
_entity_poly.type
_entity_poly.pdbx_seq_one_letter_code
_entity_poly.pdbx_strand_id
1 'polypeptide(L)'
;MSTPALRRGLRTLGTLLITLSAISPASSVFIIAPGVISGAGTGAFYSFVAAAVVGVFMAFVYAELASAFPLAGGEYAIVTRTLGRLPGFAVLGLMIITQVLIVAVIALGVGTYLGVLLPGVPGSVIAAVTCVVAAVVG
;
A
#
# COMPACT_ATOMS: atom_id res chain seq x y z
N MET A 1 -33.41 11.19 7.26
CA MET A 1 -32.00 11.57 7.48
C MET A 1 -31.35 11.84 6.14
N SER A 2 -31.09 13.10 5.81
CA SER A 2 -30.38 13.49 4.59
C SER A 2 -28.87 13.29 4.80
N THR A 3 -28.28 12.33 4.08
CA THR A 3 -26.84 12.09 4.12
C THR A 3 -26.09 13.38 3.74
N PRO A 4 -25.11 13.84 4.53
CA PRO A 4 -24.31 15.01 4.16
C PRO A 4 -23.68 14.81 2.79
N ALA A 5 -23.96 15.71 1.85
CA ALA A 5 -23.40 15.63 0.50
C ALA A 5 -21.96 16.13 0.50
N LEU A 6 -21.00 15.25 0.21
CA LEU A 6 -19.59 15.61 0.08
C LEU A 6 -19.40 16.60 -1.09
N ARG A 7 -18.72 17.72 -0.83
CA ARG A 7 -18.37 18.69 -1.88
C ARG A 7 -17.25 18.08 -2.74
N ARG A 8 -17.46 17.98 -4.06
CA ARG A 8 -16.41 17.57 -5.02
C ARG A 8 -15.30 18.62 -5.05
N GLY A 9 -14.30 18.46 -4.18
CA GLY A 9 -13.14 19.36 -4.08
C GLY A 9 -11.84 18.75 -4.60
N LEU A 10 -11.78 17.42 -4.72
CA LEU A 10 -10.57 16.73 -5.15
C LEU A 10 -10.41 16.84 -6.67
N ARG A 11 -9.59 17.80 -7.11
CA ARG A 11 -9.13 17.92 -8.50
C ARG A 11 -7.98 16.95 -8.77
N THR A 12 -7.55 16.86 -10.02
CA THR A 12 -6.46 15.97 -10.48
C THR A 12 -5.23 16.01 -9.57
N LEU A 13 -4.77 17.19 -9.16
CA LEU A 13 -3.63 17.34 -8.27
C LEU A 13 -3.89 16.72 -6.88
N GLY A 14 -5.08 16.93 -6.32
CA GLY A 14 -5.47 16.33 -5.04
C GLY A 14 -5.51 14.80 -5.11
N THR A 15 -6.04 14.25 -6.20
CA THR A 15 -6.01 12.81 -6.45
C THR A 15 -4.60 12.29 -6.58
N LEU A 16 -3.73 12.97 -7.34
CA LEU A 16 -2.33 12.62 -7.51
C LEU A 16 -1.57 12.59 -6.17
N LEU A 17 -1.76 13.61 -5.34
CA LEU A 17 -1.10 13.71 -4.04
C LEU A 17 -1.59 12.63 -3.07
N ILE A 18 -2.89 12.31 -3.07
CA ILE A 18 -3.42 11.22 -2.26
C ILE A 18 -2.85 9.88 -2.72
N THR A 19 -2.81 9.62 -4.04
CA THR A 19 -2.23 8.39 -4.59
C THR A 19 -0.74 8.29 -4.28
N LEU A 20 0.03 9.37 -4.44
CA LEU A 20 1.45 9.40 -4.12
C LEU A 20 1.69 9.13 -2.62
N SER A 21 0.88 9.72 -1.75
CA SER A 21 0.92 9.48 -0.31
C SER A 21 0.63 8.00 0.02
N ALA A 22 -0.40 7.43 -0.61
CA ALA A 22 -0.78 6.03 -0.42
C ALA A 22 0.30 5.04 -0.87
N ILE A 23 1.00 5.33 -1.97
CA ILE A 23 2.14 4.52 -2.44
C ILE A 23 3.35 4.66 -1.50
N SER A 24 3.44 5.75 -0.74
CA SER A 24 4.49 6.05 0.23
C SER A 24 5.90 5.79 -0.32
N PRO A 25 6.51 6.79 -1.00
CA PRO A 25 7.88 6.70 -1.50
C PRO A 25 8.89 6.30 -0.42
N ALA A 26 8.61 6.67 0.84
CA ALA A 26 9.44 6.29 1.98
C ALA A 26 9.44 4.77 2.24
N SER A 27 8.28 4.10 2.29
CA SER A 27 8.24 2.66 2.61
C SER A 27 8.87 1.83 1.49
N SER A 28 8.63 2.17 0.24
CA SER A 28 9.23 1.49 -0.91
C SER A 28 10.76 1.64 -0.96
N VAL A 29 11.29 2.85 -0.78
CA VAL A 29 12.74 3.09 -0.87
C VAL A 29 13.48 2.62 0.39
N PHE A 30 12.95 2.87 1.58
CA PHE A 30 13.65 2.54 2.83
C PHE A 30 13.43 1.09 3.26
N ILE A 31 12.30 0.45 2.96
CA ILE A 31 12.03 -0.90 3.46
C ILE A 31 12.31 -1.95 2.38
N ILE A 32 11.85 -1.72 1.14
CA ILE A 32 11.93 -2.71 0.07
C ILE A 32 13.29 -2.66 -0.63
N ALA A 33 13.83 -1.47 -0.91
CA ALA A 33 15.08 -1.36 -1.69
C ALA A 33 16.29 -2.05 -1.04
N PRO A 34 16.54 -1.97 0.28
CA PRO A 34 17.63 -2.71 0.90
C PRO A 34 17.48 -4.23 0.73
N GLY A 35 16.24 -4.75 0.84
CA GLY A 35 15.93 -6.16 0.60
C GLY A 35 16.25 -6.58 -0.84
N VAL A 36 15.82 -5.79 -1.83
CA VAL A 36 16.11 -6.06 -3.26
C VAL A 36 17.59 -5.99 -3.55
N ILE A 37 18.31 -5.00 -3.02
CA ILE A 37 19.76 -4.87 -3.19
C ILE A 37 20.50 -6.06 -2.55
N SER A 38 20.08 -6.50 -1.37
CA SER A 38 20.69 -7.66 -0.71
C SER A 38 20.49 -8.97 -1.47
N GLY A 39 19.35 -9.13 -2.16
CA GLY A 39 19.04 -10.34 -2.92
C GLY A 39 19.59 -10.34 -4.35
N ALA A 40 19.47 -9.22 -5.05
CA ALA A 40 19.81 -9.10 -6.48
C ALA A 40 21.16 -8.42 -6.74
N GLY A 41 21.76 -7.77 -5.74
CA GLY A 41 23.02 -7.03 -5.88
C GLY A 41 22.93 -5.94 -6.96
N THR A 42 23.82 -6.00 -7.95
CA THR A 42 23.81 -5.11 -9.12
C THR A 42 22.59 -5.30 -10.02
N GLY A 43 21.93 -6.45 -9.95
CA GLY A 43 20.69 -6.76 -10.66
C GLY A 43 19.48 -5.96 -10.17
N ALA A 44 19.57 -5.32 -8.99
CA ALA A 44 18.47 -4.55 -8.39
C ALA A 44 17.93 -3.48 -9.33
N PHE A 45 18.80 -2.81 -10.10
CA PHE A 45 18.37 -1.81 -11.09
C PHE A 45 17.44 -2.42 -12.14
N TYR A 46 17.81 -3.56 -12.71
CA TYR A 46 16.98 -4.27 -13.70
C TYR A 46 15.66 -4.76 -13.09
N SER A 47 15.69 -5.21 -11.82
CA SER A 47 14.48 -5.58 -11.08
C SER A 47 13.51 -4.39 -10.92
N PHE A 48 14.02 -3.21 -10.58
CA PHE A 48 13.21 -2.00 -10.46
C PHE A 48 12.68 -1.51 -11.81
N VAL A 49 13.47 -1.60 -12.88
CA VAL A 49 13.01 -1.27 -14.24
C VAL A 49 11.89 -2.21 -14.66
N ALA A 50 12.05 -3.52 -14.46
CA ALA A 50 11.00 -4.49 -14.76
C ALA A 50 9.73 -4.24 -13.94
N ALA A 51 9.86 -3.94 -12.64
CA ALA A 51 8.73 -3.59 -11.78
C ALA A 51 8.02 -2.31 -12.26
N ALA A 52 8.77 -1.29 -12.70
CA ALA A 52 8.19 -0.06 -13.24
C ALA A 52 7.37 -0.31 -14.52
N VAL A 53 7.87 -1.15 -15.44
CA VAL A 53 7.15 -1.54 -16.65
C VAL A 53 5.83 -2.24 -16.32
N VAL A 54 5.87 -3.21 -15.40
CA VAL A 54 4.65 -3.89 -14.92
C VAL A 54 3.68 -2.89 -14.27
N GLY A 55 4.21 -1.97 -13.46
CA GLY A 55 3.41 -0.93 -12.81
C GLY A 55 2.69 0.00 -13.79
N VAL A 56 3.33 0.36 -14.91
CA VAL A 56 2.71 1.18 -15.97
C VAL A 56 1.55 0.44 -16.64
N PHE A 57 1.74 -0.85 -16.99
CA PHE A 57 0.65 -1.64 -17.55
C PHE A 57 -0.51 -1.81 -16.56
N MET A 58 -0.20 -2.05 -15.29
CA MET A 58 -1.21 -2.10 -14.23
C MET A 58 -1.96 -0.77 -14.13
N ALA A 59 -1.25 0.37 -14.15
CA ALA A 59 -1.88 1.70 -14.08
C ALA A 59 -2.87 1.95 -15.23
N PHE A 60 -2.58 1.49 -16.45
CA PHE A 60 -3.54 1.58 -17.56
C PHE A 60 -4.80 0.73 -17.32
N VAL A 61 -4.65 -0.50 -16.81
CA VAL A 61 -5.80 -1.35 -16.47
C VAL A 61 -6.67 -0.69 -15.39
N TYR A 62 -6.06 -0.13 -14.34
CA TYR A 62 -6.82 0.59 -13.31
C TYR A 62 -7.45 1.89 -13.83
N ALA A 63 -6.83 2.58 -14.80
CA ALA A 63 -7.41 3.77 -15.41
C ALA A 63 -8.68 3.44 -16.23
N GLU A 64 -8.64 2.38 -17.03
CA GLU A 64 -9.80 1.85 -17.74
C GLU A 64 -10.90 1.45 -16.75
N LEU A 65 -10.53 0.73 -15.69
CA LEU A 65 -11.47 0.23 -14.71
C LEU A 65 -12.12 1.34 -13.87
N ALA A 66 -11.33 2.34 -13.46
CA ALA A 66 -11.81 3.50 -12.70
C ALA A 66 -12.70 4.43 -13.54
N SER A 67 -12.46 4.51 -14.86
CA SER A 67 -13.32 5.27 -15.77
C SER A 67 -14.63 4.53 -16.06
N ALA A 68 -14.60 3.21 -16.20
CA ALA A 68 -15.79 2.37 -16.39
C ALA A 68 -16.66 2.26 -15.13
N PHE A 69 -16.04 2.20 -13.94
CA PHE A 69 -16.73 2.04 -12.66
C PHE A 69 -16.37 3.16 -11.67
N PRO A 70 -17.00 4.36 -11.78
CA PRO A 70 -16.74 5.48 -10.89
C PRO A 70 -17.43 5.30 -9.52
N LEU A 71 -16.98 4.27 -8.77
CA LEU A 71 -17.49 3.89 -7.46
C LEU A 71 -16.45 4.20 -6.37
N ALA A 72 -16.90 4.72 -5.23
CA ALA A 72 -16.03 5.07 -4.10
C ALA A 72 -15.63 3.86 -3.21
N GLY A 73 -15.55 2.65 -3.77
CA GLY A 73 -15.40 1.40 -3.00
C GLY A 73 -14.20 0.53 -3.38
N GLY A 74 -13.28 1.03 -4.21
CA GLY A 74 -12.07 0.32 -4.60
C GLY A 74 -12.31 -1.00 -5.34
N GLU A 75 -11.33 -1.90 -5.28
CA GLU A 75 -11.32 -3.19 -5.98
C GLU A 75 -12.51 -4.08 -5.60
N TYR A 76 -12.86 -4.09 -4.32
CA TYR A 76 -14.04 -4.80 -3.82
C TYR A 76 -15.31 -4.43 -4.57
N ALA A 77 -15.60 -3.12 -4.71
CA ALA A 77 -16.82 -2.66 -5.35
C ALA A 77 -16.84 -2.99 -6.84
N ILE A 78 -15.67 -2.98 -7.48
CA ILE A 78 -15.54 -3.30 -8.89
C ILE A 78 -15.74 -4.80 -9.12
N VAL A 79 -15.04 -5.65 -8.36
CA VAL A 79 -15.15 -7.12 -8.47
C VAL A 79 -16.55 -7.61 -8.10
N THR A 80 -17.17 -7.01 -7.08
CA THR A 80 -18.55 -7.32 -6.71
C THR A 80 -19.52 -7.04 -7.87
N ARG A 81 -19.26 -5.99 -8.65
CA ARG A 81 -20.11 -5.58 -9.77
C ARG A 81 -19.87 -6.39 -11.04
N THR A 82 -18.64 -6.88 -11.25
CA THR A 82 -18.28 -7.64 -12.46
C THR A 82 -18.48 -9.16 -12.29
N LEU A 83 -18.12 -9.73 -11.13
CA LEU A 83 -18.15 -11.18 -10.88
C LEU A 83 -19.18 -11.62 -9.83
N GLY A 84 -19.83 -10.69 -9.12
CA GLY A 84 -20.87 -10.98 -8.13
C GLY A 84 -20.40 -10.98 -6.67
N ARG A 85 -21.32 -11.28 -5.74
CA ARG A 85 -21.14 -11.04 -4.29
C ARG A 85 -20.08 -11.93 -3.63
N LEU A 86 -19.98 -13.20 -4.02
CA LEU A 86 -19.04 -14.15 -3.43
C LEU A 86 -17.56 -13.80 -3.73
N PRO A 87 -17.15 -13.60 -4.99
CA PRO A 87 -15.78 -13.16 -5.31
C PRO A 87 -15.51 -11.75 -4.78
N GLY A 88 -16.52 -10.87 -4.76
CA GLY A 88 -16.43 -9.59 -4.06
C GLY A 88 -16.03 -9.76 -2.60
N PHE A 89 -16.75 -10.58 -1.84
CA PHE A 89 -16.42 -10.85 -0.43
C PHE A 89 -15.01 -11.43 -0.23
N ALA A 90 -14.56 -12.32 -1.12
CA ALA A 90 -13.20 -12.85 -1.07
C ALA A 90 -12.14 -11.75 -1.25
N VAL A 91 -12.35 -10.83 -2.21
CA VAL A 91 -11.47 -9.66 -2.42
C VAL A 91 -11.49 -8.73 -1.22
N LEU A 92 -12.64 -8.51 -0.58
CA LEU A 92 -12.71 -7.74 0.67
C LEU A 92 -11.81 -8.36 1.76
N GLY A 93 -11.91 -9.68 1.96
CA GLY A 93 -11.05 -10.40 2.90
C GLY A 93 -9.57 -10.27 2.57
N LEU A 94 -9.22 -10.41 1.29
CA LEU A 94 -7.84 -10.25 0.81
C LEU A 94 -7.33 -8.81 1.05
N MET A 95 -8.16 -7.80 0.81
CA MET A 95 -7.82 -6.40 1.08
C MET A 95 -7.55 -6.15 2.57
N ILE A 96 -8.39 -6.69 3.46
CA ILE A 96 -8.19 -6.58 4.92
C ILE A 96 -6.86 -7.23 5.33
N ILE A 97 -6.60 -8.46 4.87
CA ILE A 97 -5.36 -9.19 5.19
C ILE A 97 -4.14 -8.43 4.67
N THR A 98 -4.20 -7.95 3.43
CA THR A 98 -3.11 -7.20 2.80
C THR A 98 -2.83 -5.91 3.56
N GLN A 99 -3.87 -5.20 3.99
CA GLN A 99 -3.72 -3.97 4.76
C GLN A 99 -3.00 -4.22 6.10
N VAL A 100 -3.37 -5.29 6.82
CA VAL A 100 -2.70 -5.69 8.07
C VAL A 100 -1.24 -6.06 7.82
N LEU A 101 -0.95 -6.79 6.75
CA LEU A 101 0.41 -7.16 6.36
C LEU A 101 1.26 -5.93 6.01
N ILE A 102 0.70 -4.93 5.32
CA ILE A 102 1.40 -3.69 5.00
C ILE A 102 1.86 -2.99 6.29
N VAL A 103 0.98 -2.87 7.29
CA VAL A 103 1.34 -2.27 8.59
C VAL A 103 2.47 -3.05 9.27
N ALA A 104 2.39 -4.39 9.25
CA ALA A 104 3.43 -5.25 9.82
C ALA A 104 4.79 -5.08 9.12
N VAL A 105 4.81 -5.05 7.79
CA VAL A 105 6.04 -4.84 7.01
C VAL A 105 6.64 -3.46 7.28
N ILE A 106 5.82 -2.42 7.39
CA ILE A 106 6.29 -1.07 7.71
C ILE A 106 6.93 -1.05 9.10
N ALA A 107 6.28 -1.65 10.09
CA ALA A 107 6.79 -1.72 11.45
C ALA A 107 8.11 -2.50 11.55
N LEU A 108 8.25 -3.59 10.79
CA LEU A 108 9.52 -4.34 10.68
C LEU A 108 10.63 -3.48 10.10
N GLY A 109 10.35 -2.72 9.03
CA GLY A 109 11.32 -1.79 8.45
C GLY A 109 11.71 -0.69 9.44
N VAL A 110 10.76 -0.14 10.20
CA VAL A 110 11.06 0.83 11.26
C VAL A 110 11.96 0.20 12.35
N GLY A 111 11.69 -1.05 12.72
CA GLY A 111 12.50 -1.81 13.68
C GLY A 111 13.95 -2.02 13.24
N THR A 112 14.20 -2.25 11.95
CA THR A 112 15.58 -2.39 11.42
C THR A 112 16.34 -1.07 11.46
N TYR A 113 15.70 0.06 11.18
CA TYR A 113 16.34 1.37 11.27
C TYR A 113 16.57 1.84 12.71
N LEU A 114 15.57 1.73 13.58
CA LEU A 114 15.68 2.15 15.00
C LEU A 114 16.62 1.23 15.80
N GLY A 115 16.73 -0.05 15.45
CA GLY A 115 17.68 -0.96 16.08
C GLY A 115 19.14 -0.55 15.89
N VAL A 116 19.47 0.16 14.80
CA VAL A 116 20.81 0.72 14.58
C VAL A 116 21.07 1.92 15.49
N LEU A 117 20.04 2.72 15.81
CA LEU A 117 20.13 3.89 16.69
C LEU A 117 20.18 3.51 18.17
N LEU A 118 19.57 2.38 18.56
CA LEU A 118 19.46 1.91 19.95
C LEU A 118 20.02 0.48 20.09
N PRO A 119 21.35 0.31 20.16
CA PRO A 119 22.02 -1.01 20.15
C PRO A 119 21.76 -1.91 21.38
N GLY A 120 20.84 -1.55 22.28
CA GLY A 120 20.48 -2.32 23.48
C GLY A 120 19.09 -2.97 23.45
N VAL A 121 18.27 -2.74 22.41
CA VAL A 121 16.91 -3.30 22.31
C VAL A 121 16.79 -4.18 21.07
N PRO A 122 16.28 -5.42 21.16
CA PRO A 122 16.08 -6.26 20.00
C PRO A 122 15.14 -5.59 18.98
N GLY A 123 15.53 -5.53 17.70
CA GLY A 123 14.74 -4.89 16.64
C GLY A 123 13.33 -5.48 16.48
N SER A 124 13.12 -6.75 16.86
CA SER A 124 11.81 -7.40 16.90
C SER A 124 10.87 -6.81 17.95
N VAL A 125 11.40 -6.40 19.11
CA VAL A 125 10.62 -5.73 20.16
C VAL A 125 10.24 -4.33 19.72
N ILE A 126 11.17 -3.60 19.08
CA ILE A 126 10.89 -2.29 18.50
C ILE A 126 9.78 -2.42 17.46
N ALA A 127 9.91 -3.35 16.49
CA ALA A 127 8.89 -3.58 15.47
C ALA A 127 7.51 -3.95 16.07
N ALA A 128 7.47 -4.80 17.10
CA ALA A 128 6.23 -5.15 17.78
C ALA A 128 5.57 -3.95 18.45
N VAL A 129 6.34 -3.10 19.13
CA VAL A 129 5.84 -1.85 19.73
C VAL A 129 5.34 -0.89 18.64
N THR A 130 6.07 -0.71 17.55
CA THR A 130 5.64 0.14 16.43
C THR A 130 4.34 -0.35 15.80
N CYS A 131 4.18 -1.68 15.64
CA CYS A 131 2.94 -2.30 15.18
C CYS A 131 1.76 -1.96 16.10
N VAL A 132 1.92 -2.13 17.41
CA VAL A 132 0.86 -1.86 18.40
C VAL A 132 0.50 -0.38 18.41
N VAL A 133 1.49 0.50 18.40
CA VAL A 133 1.25 1.95 18.33
C VAL A 133 0.53 2.34 17.04
N ALA A 134 0.96 1.81 15.89
CA ALA A 134 0.30 2.07 14.61
C ALA A 134 -1.14 1.55 14.59
N ALA A 135 -1.43 0.41 15.21
CA ALA A 135 -2.78 -0.15 15.30
C ALA A 135 -3.70 0.61 16.26
N VAL A 136 -3.14 1.31 17.27
CA VAL A 136 -3.93 2.10 18.24
C VAL A 136 -4.15 3.54 17.76
N VAL A 137 -3.20 4.11 17.01
CA VAL A 137 -3.24 5.49 16.54
C VAL A 137 -3.88 5.62 15.15
N GLY A 138 -3.79 4.59 14.31
CA GLY A 138 -4.39 4.53 12.97
C GLY A 138 -5.86 4.15 12.98
#